data_AF-A0A8H7APA7-F1
#
_entry.id   AF-A0A8H7APA7-F1
#
_cell.length_a   1.000
_cell.length_b   1.000
_cell.length_c   1.000
_cell.angle_alpha   90.00
_cell.angle_beta   90.00
_cell.angle_gamma   90.00
#
_symmetry.space_group_name_H-M   'P 1'
#
loop_
_entity.id
_entity.type
_entity.pdbx_description
1 polymer ?
#
loop_
_entity_poly.entity_id
_entity_poly.type
_entity_poly.pdbx_seq_one_letter_code
_entity_poly.pdbx_strand_id
1 'polypeptide(L)'
;MAAETTRASPSTNSVTSNGTSHKRKRPGDAPKYYAVREGRIPGVYTTWEECLNQIKGHKGALFQSFPSLADARAFAAGQIVSTSISAKNKTGEQRFYAVQIGRNPGVYTDWDTASKQIAGVKRPKHRRFATRAEAETFVAEGKKGAAAAAIAEAQHADKRMKLVNGAAAPAGLILNDKQKDTQGNVYEPGTGPLPPGAEDGFDPNIKLDINGNLVHKTEAEKSTRKKVPKPLPPPGMLTIYTDGSSLSNGAAGARAGVGVYFGPGDSKNVSEALGGTRQTNQRAELTAIMRALDIAPRHRDVTIFTDSRYAIDCVTNWYKNWKRNGWVTANKKAVENRDLIQEVRMRIEEREGLGRGTYFVWVKGHNGDRGNMEADRLAVEGARLGRGLTAQDVARERVDGTGADAAAVSNEEDEEEDEEAEAFRVMEEAMVAEKENMEENRDGAGLARELKS
;
A
#
# COMPACT_ATOMS: atom_id res chain seq x y z
N MET A 1 -41.17 83.01 -15.18
CA MET A 1 -42.23 82.02 -14.89
C MET A 1 -41.56 80.92 -14.07
N ALA A 2 -41.61 81.00 -12.73
CA ALA A 2 -42.60 80.37 -11.83
C ALA A 2 -42.54 78.83 -11.91
N ALA A 3 -42.48 78.01 -10.85
CA ALA A 3 -42.37 78.10 -9.40
C ALA A 3 -41.92 76.67 -8.93
N GLU A 4 -41.01 76.52 -7.96
CA GLU A 4 -41.28 76.07 -6.57
C GLU A 4 -42.15 74.80 -6.42
N THR A 5 -41.66 73.76 -5.71
CA THR A 5 -42.34 73.06 -4.59
C THR A 5 -41.48 71.92 -4.01
N THR A 6 -41.45 71.91 -2.68
CA THR A 6 -40.79 71.01 -1.73
C THR A 6 -41.49 69.66 -1.46
N ARG A 7 -40.73 68.74 -0.83
CA ARG A 7 -41.05 67.89 0.36
C ARG A 7 -41.31 66.36 0.22
N ALA A 8 -40.55 65.65 1.08
CA ALA A 8 -40.93 64.59 2.03
C ALA A 8 -40.84 63.09 1.66
N SER A 9 -40.05 62.38 2.47
CA SER A 9 -40.06 60.92 2.68
C SER A 9 -41.32 60.44 3.43
N PRO A 10 -41.62 59.14 3.36
CA PRO A 10 -41.65 58.38 4.61
C PRO A 10 -41.06 56.96 4.52
N SER A 11 -40.62 56.50 5.70
CA SER A 11 -40.06 55.19 6.04
C SER A 11 -41.09 54.04 6.05
N THR A 12 -40.66 52.82 5.68
CA THR A 12 -41.24 51.57 6.20
C THR A 12 -40.15 50.51 6.42
N ASN A 13 -40.08 49.99 7.64
CA ASN A 13 -39.28 48.86 8.10
C ASN A 13 -39.66 47.54 7.40
N SER A 14 -38.69 46.65 7.16
CA SER A 14 -38.87 45.19 7.44
C SER A 14 -37.57 44.37 7.30
N VAL A 15 -37.14 43.82 8.45
CA VAL A 15 -36.76 42.41 8.69
C VAL A 15 -35.54 41.81 7.96
N THR A 16 -34.63 41.34 8.81
CA THR A 16 -33.49 40.43 8.60
C THR A 16 -33.86 39.08 7.96
N SER A 17 -33.05 38.60 7.01
CA SER A 17 -32.81 37.15 6.86
C SER A 17 -31.53 36.85 6.09
N ASN A 18 -30.72 35.96 6.66
CA ASN A 18 -29.45 35.42 6.18
C ASN A 18 -29.46 35.02 4.69
N GLY A 19 -28.47 35.50 3.93
CA GLY A 19 -28.19 35.04 2.57
C GLY A 19 -27.21 33.88 2.57
N THR A 20 -27.70 32.65 2.45
CA THR A 20 -26.91 31.49 2.04
C THR A 20 -26.63 31.57 0.54
N SER A 21 -25.35 31.52 0.18
CA SER A 21 -24.81 31.69 -1.16
C SER A 21 -25.12 30.48 -2.07
N HIS A 22 -26.16 30.60 -2.91
CA HIS A 22 -26.36 29.68 -4.03
C HIS A 22 -25.34 29.94 -5.15
N LYS A 23 -24.44 28.96 -5.39
CA LYS A 23 -23.58 28.89 -6.58
C LYS A 23 -24.45 28.85 -7.85
N ARG A 24 -24.24 29.81 -8.76
CA ARG A 24 -24.87 29.89 -10.09
C ARG A 24 -24.50 28.70 -10.99
N LYS A 25 -25.51 28.07 -11.62
CA LYS A 25 -25.36 27.01 -12.65
C LYS A 25 -24.88 27.58 -13.99
N ARG A 26 -23.98 26.85 -14.67
CA ARG A 26 -23.55 27.11 -16.06
C ARG A 26 -24.60 26.57 -17.05
N PRO A 27 -24.79 27.17 -18.24
CA PRO A 27 -25.80 26.72 -19.19
C PRO A 27 -25.29 25.49 -19.96
N GLY A 28 -25.90 24.32 -19.73
CA GLY A 28 -25.54 23.09 -20.43
C GLY A 28 -26.10 21.77 -19.87
N ASP A 29 -26.73 21.77 -18.69
CA ASP A 29 -27.28 20.53 -18.10
C ASP A 29 -28.66 20.19 -18.69
N ALA A 30 -28.72 19.15 -19.51
CA ALA A 30 -29.98 18.49 -19.87
C ALA A 30 -30.70 17.97 -18.60
N PRO A 31 -32.04 18.00 -18.55
CA PRO A 31 -32.78 17.53 -17.37
C PRO A 31 -32.51 16.04 -17.12
N LYS A 32 -31.96 15.71 -15.94
CA LYS A 32 -31.73 14.34 -15.48
C LYS A 32 -32.92 13.90 -14.63
N TYR A 33 -33.45 12.71 -14.93
CA TYR A 33 -34.52 12.07 -14.17
C TYR A 33 -33.92 10.92 -13.35
N TYR A 34 -34.38 10.73 -12.13
CA TYR A 34 -33.89 9.70 -11.21
C TYR A 34 -35.01 8.71 -10.94
N ALA A 35 -34.81 7.43 -11.21
CA ALA A 35 -35.81 6.40 -10.98
C ALA A 35 -35.39 5.49 -9.82
N VAL A 36 -36.31 5.23 -8.89
CA VAL A 36 -36.15 4.29 -7.79
C VAL A 36 -37.10 3.12 -8.02
N ARG A 37 -36.54 1.92 -8.19
CA ARG A 37 -37.27 0.67 -8.37
C ARG A 37 -37.52 -0.02 -7.02
N GLU A 38 -36.49 -0.06 -6.18
CA GLU A 38 -36.58 -0.57 -4.81
C GLU A 38 -36.10 0.54 -3.86
N GLY A 39 -36.94 0.93 -2.92
CA GLY A 39 -36.74 2.07 -2.02
C GLY A 39 -38.02 2.33 -1.22
N ARG A 40 -38.03 3.36 -0.37
CA ARG A 40 -39.19 3.71 0.47
C ARG A 40 -40.46 3.97 -0.35
N ILE A 41 -40.31 4.73 -1.44
CA ILE A 41 -41.37 4.99 -2.41
C ILE A 41 -40.78 4.79 -3.82
N PRO A 42 -41.11 3.67 -4.50
CA PRO A 42 -40.74 3.47 -5.89
C PRO A 42 -41.39 4.53 -6.80
N GLY A 43 -40.62 5.08 -7.74
CA GLY A 43 -41.10 6.19 -8.58
C GLY A 43 -40.00 6.90 -9.34
N VAL A 44 -40.38 7.97 -10.05
CA VAL A 44 -39.46 8.83 -10.80
C VAL A 44 -39.44 10.22 -10.20
N TYR A 45 -38.24 10.71 -9.94
CA TYR A 45 -37.93 11.98 -9.29
C TYR A 45 -37.18 12.88 -10.27
N THR A 46 -37.47 14.18 -10.23
CA THR A 46 -36.82 15.17 -11.10
C THR A 46 -35.57 15.77 -10.46
N THR A 47 -35.41 15.58 -9.14
CA THR A 47 -34.25 16.02 -8.38
C THR A 47 -33.55 14.83 -7.69
N TRP A 48 -32.24 14.96 -7.52
CA TRP A 48 -31.45 13.95 -6.79
C TRP A 48 -31.82 13.89 -5.31
N GLU A 49 -32.15 15.02 -4.70
CA GLU A 49 -32.49 15.12 -3.27
C GLU A 49 -33.76 14.33 -2.94
N GLU A 50 -34.79 14.42 -3.78
CA GLU A 50 -36.01 13.62 -3.64
C GLU A 50 -35.72 12.12 -3.78
N CYS A 51 -34.91 11.72 -4.76
CA CYS A 51 -34.48 10.34 -4.94
C CYS A 51 -33.69 9.82 -3.73
N LEU A 52 -32.75 10.63 -3.23
CA LEU A 52 -31.89 10.31 -2.09
C LEU A 52 -32.71 10.05 -0.82
N ASN A 53 -33.74 10.85 -0.56
CA ASN A 53 -34.65 10.66 0.58
C ASN A 53 -35.40 9.32 0.52
N GLN A 54 -35.60 8.75 -0.67
CA GLN A 54 -36.28 7.46 -0.82
C GLN A 54 -35.35 6.26 -0.65
N ILE A 55 -34.06 6.42 -0.91
CA ILE A 55 -33.07 5.34 -0.79
C ILE A 55 -32.34 5.35 0.56
N LYS A 56 -32.24 6.52 1.22
CA LYS A 56 -31.49 6.68 2.48
C LYS A 56 -32.10 5.81 3.60
N GLY A 57 -31.32 4.83 4.04
CA GLY A 57 -31.69 3.88 5.09
C GLY A 57 -32.56 2.70 4.63
N HIS A 58 -32.81 2.53 3.33
CA HIS A 58 -33.53 1.37 2.80
C HIS A 58 -32.53 0.27 2.35
N LYS A 59 -32.55 -0.89 3.01
CA LYS A 59 -31.69 -2.03 2.64
C LYS A 59 -32.15 -2.62 1.30
N GLY A 60 -31.25 -2.68 0.32
CA GLY A 60 -31.56 -3.20 -1.02
C GLY A 60 -32.14 -2.17 -2.00
N ALA A 61 -31.88 -0.87 -1.80
CA ALA A 61 -32.38 0.14 -2.72
C ALA A 61 -31.77 0.01 -4.13
N LEU A 62 -32.61 0.06 -5.16
CA LEU A 62 -32.21 0.00 -6.57
C LEU A 62 -32.69 1.25 -7.29
N PHE A 63 -31.76 2.08 -7.76
CA PHE A 63 -32.05 3.34 -8.41
C PHE A 63 -31.07 3.61 -9.57
N GLN A 64 -31.50 4.39 -10.56
CA GLN A 64 -30.68 4.76 -11.71
C GLN A 64 -31.13 6.11 -12.28
N SER A 65 -30.21 6.89 -12.86
CA SER A 65 -30.53 8.16 -13.54
C SER A 65 -30.67 7.99 -15.04
N PHE A 66 -31.66 8.63 -15.64
CA PHE A 66 -31.95 8.60 -17.06
C PHE A 66 -32.04 10.00 -17.65
N PRO A 67 -31.62 10.20 -18.91
CA PRO A 67 -31.83 11.46 -19.64
C PRO A 67 -33.28 11.63 -20.13
N SER A 68 -34.09 10.57 -20.08
CA SER A 68 -35.48 10.55 -20.55
C SER A 68 -36.43 10.13 -19.42
N LEU A 69 -37.54 10.88 -19.25
CA LEU A 69 -38.60 10.55 -18.29
C LEU A 69 -39.25 9.19 -18.61
N ALA A 70 -39.35 8.84 -19.89
CA ALA A 70 -39.95 7.57 -20.31
C ALA A 70 -39.10 6.37 -19.86
N ASP A 71 -37.78 6.46 -20.01
CA ASP A 71 -36.85 5.41 -19.60
C ASP A 71 -36.79 5.27 -18.08
N ALA A 72 -36.83 6.40 -17.36
CA ALA A 72 -36.93 6.43 -15.90
C ALA A 72 -38.21 5.72 -15.40
N ARG A 73 -39.35 5.96 -16.05
CA ARG A 73 -40.63 5.31 -15.70
C ARG A 73 -40.59 3.81 -15.99
N ALA A 74 -39.99 3.40 -17.10
CA ALA A 74 -39.85 1.98 -17.44
C ALA A 74 -38.97 1.23 -16.42
N PHE A 75 -37.87 1.84 -15.98
CA PHE A 75 -37.01 1.28 -14.94
C PHE A 75 -37.71 1.18 -13.58
N ALA A 76 -38.44 2.23 -13.17
CA ALA A 76 -39.23 2.22 -11.93
C ALA A 76 -40.35 1.15 -11.97
N ALA A 77 -40.93 0.88 -13.15
CA ALA A 77 -41.93 -0.16 -13.36
C ALA A 77 -41.36 -1.59 -13.47
N GLY A 78 -40.05 -1.77 -13.34
CA GLY A 78 -39.40 -3.08 -13.40
C GLY A 78 -39.30 -3.69 -14.80
N GLN A 79 -39.56 -2.91 -15.85
CA GLN A 79 -39.23 -3.32 -17.21
C GLN A 79 -37.71 -3.23 -17.40
N ILE A 80 -37.12 -4.28 -17.97
CA ILE A 80 -35.71 -4.26 -18.39
C ILE A 80 -35.60 -3.29 -19.56
N VAL A 81 -35.43 -2.00 -19.26
CA VAL A 81 -34.88 -1.05 -20.21
C VAL A 81 -33.42 -1.48 -20.38
N SER A 82 -33.16 -2.24 -21.43
CA SER A 82 -31.84 -2.44 -21.97
C SER A 82 -31.32 -1.06 -22.36
N THR A 83 -30.70 -0.38 -21.39
CA THR A 83 -30.11 0.93 -21.59
C THR A 83 -29.26 0.84 -22.85
N SER A 84 -29.67 1.57 -23.86
CA SER A 84 -28.99 1.80 -25.12
C SER A 84 -27.71 2.62 -24.93
N ILE A 85 -26.96 2.31 -23.87
CA ILE A 85 -25.57 2.70 -23.63
C ILE A 85 -24.63 1.71 -24.37
N SER A 86 -25.13 0.53 -24.79
CA SER A 86 -24.37 -0.42 -25.64
C SER A 86 -24.59 -0.28 -27.15
N ALA A 87 -25.33 0.72 -27.64
CA ALA A 87 -25.60 0.89 -29.08
C ALA A 87 -25.27 2.29 -29.65
N LYS A 88 -24.41 3.05 -28.97
CA LYS A 88 -23.72 4.22 -29.55
C LYS A 88 -22.21 4.05 -29.42
N ASN A 89 -21.67 3.05 -30.12
CA ASN A 89 -20.28 3.10 -30.58
C ASN A 89 -20.09 2.17 -31.78
N LYS A 90 -20.91 2.36 -32.82
CA LYS A 90 -20.70 1.71 -34.13
C LYS A 90 -19.90 2.62 -35.06
N THR A 91 -18.82 3.19 -34.54
CA THR A 91 -17.68 3.80 -35.27
C THR A 91 -16.44 3.92 -34.37
N GLY A 92 -16.33 3.16 -33.27
CA GLY A 92 -15.17 3.18 -32.38
C GLY A 92 -14.22 2.04 -32.71
N GLU A 93 -12.98 2.38 -33.07
CA GLU A 93 -11.86 1.48 -33.40
C GLU A 93 -11.93 0.09 -32.76
N GLN A 94 -11.87 -0.94 -33.60
CA GLN A 94 -11.74 -2.32 -33.16
C GLN A 94 -10.45 -2.48 -32.35
N ARG A 95 -10.57 -2.75 -31.04
CA ARG A 95 -9.43 -2.91 -30.13
C ARG A 95 -8.96 -4.35 -30.13
N PHE A 96 -7.64 -4.54 -30.18
CA PHE A 96 -7.00 -5.86 -30.17
C PHE A 96 -6.25 -6.07 -28.85
N TYR A 97 -6.42 -7.24 -28.23
CA TYR A 97 -5.79 -7.60 -26.96
C TYR A 97 -4.74 -8.68 -27.23
N ALA A 98 -3.47 -8.33 -27.02
CA ALA A 98 -2.35 -9.23 -27.22
C ALA A 98 -1.93 -9.87 -25.89
N VAL A 99 -1.83 -11.19 -25.85
CA VAL A 99 -1.33 -11.95 -24.71
C VAL A 99 0.02 -12.57 -25.08
N GLN A 100 1.08 -12.11 -24.41
CA GLN A 100 2.46 -12.53 -24.62
C GLN A 100 2.86 -13.67 -23.67
N ILE A 101 2.38 -13.62 -22.42
CA ILE A 101 2.52 -14.69 -21.41
C ILE A 101 1.13 -14.99 -20.86
N GLY A 102 0.60 -16.15 -21.22
CA GLY A 102 -0.73 -16.65 -20.86
C GLY A 102 -0.87 -18.13 -21.22
N ARG A 103 -2.02 -18.74 -20.94
CA ARG A 103 -2.31 -20.15 -21.27
C ARG A 103 -2.24 -20.41 -22.77
N ASN A 104 -2.77 -19.48 -23.58
CA ASN A 104 -2.61 -19.48 -25.03
C ASN A 104 -2.17 -18.07 -25.51
N PRO A 105 -0.87 -17.84 -25.79
CA PRO A 105 -0.36 -16.57 -26.29
C PRO A 105 -0.88 -16.28 -27.71
N GLY A 106 -1.45 -15.09 -27.91
CA GLY A 106 -2.12 -14.72 -29.16
C GLY A 106 -2.81 -13.36 -29.10
N VAL A 107 -3.42 -12.97 -30.21
CA VAL A 107 -4.20 -11.72 -30.33
C VAL A 107 -5.68 -12.05 -30.32
N TYR A 108 -6.42 -11.34 -29.48
CA TYR A 108 -7.85 -11.52 -29.24
C TYR A 108 -8.61 -10.24 -29.58
N THR A 109 -9.82 -10.38 -30.09
CA THR A 109 -10.71 -9.25 -30.42
C THR A 109 -11.54 -8.80 -29.22
N ASP A 110 -11.64 -9.64 -28.19
CA ASP A 110 -12.53 -9.43 -27.05
C ASP A 110 -11.77 -9.59 -25.73
N TRP A 111 -12.00 -8.67 -24.79
CA TRP A 111 -11.33 -8.72 -23.49
C TRP A 111 -11.72 -9.96 -22.67
N ASP A 112 -12.97 -10.42 -22.77
CA ASP A 112 -13.45 -11.60 -22.03
C ASP A 112 -12.68 -12.87 -22.41
N THR A 113 -12.31 -13.01 -23.69
CA THR A 113 -11.52 -14.15 -24.16
C THR A 113 -10.05 -14.02 -23.77
N ALA A 114 -9.47 -12.83 -23.88
CA ALA A 114 -8.09 -12.55 -23.47
C ALA A 114 -7.87 -12.73 -21.95
N SER A 115 -8.82 -12.27 -21.13
CA SER A 115 -8.74 -12.32 -19.67
C SER A 115 -8.66 -13.76 -19.14
N LYS A 116 -9.42 -14.68 -19.75
CA LYS A 116 -9.36 -16.12 -19.42
C LYS A 116 -7.99 -16.75 -19.69
N GLN A 117 -7.19 -16.18 -20.60
CA GLN A 117 -5.84 -16.68 -20.91
C GLN A 117 -4.78 -16.20 -19.93
N ILE A 118 -5.01 -15.07 -19.25
CA ILE A 118 -4.08 -14.53 -18.24
C ILE A 118 -4.45 -14.96 -16.81
N ALA A 119 -5.71 -15.33 -16.59
CA ALA A 119 -6.20 -15.76 -15.28
C ALA A 119 -5.43 -16.98 -14.73
N GLY A 120 -4.76 -16.79 -13.59
CA GLY A 120 -4.01 -17.83 -12.87
C GLY A 120 -2.62 -18.16 -13.44
N VAL A 121 -2.12 -17.40 -14.42
CA VAL A 121 -0.76 -17.57 -14.96
C VAL A 121 0.23 -16.76 -14.13
N LYS A 122 1.40 -17.33 -13.82
CA LYS A 122 2.44 -16.65 -13.05
C LYS A 122 3.10 -15.57 -13.91
N ARG A 123 2.95 -14.30 -13.53
CA ARG A 123 3.46 -13.10 -14.25
C ARG A 123 2.91 -12.98 -15.69
N PRO A 124 1.59 -12.83 -15.87
CA PRO A 124 1.01 -12.67 -17.20
C PRO A 124 1.48 -11.36 -17.81
N LYS A 125 1.76 -11.37 -19.12
CA LYS A 125 2.18 -10.19 -19.88
C LYS A 125 1.23 -10.01 -21.04
N HIS A 126 0.44 -8.94 -21.01
CA HIS A 126 -0.58 -8.63 -22.00
C HIS A 126 -0.66 -7.12 -22.23
N ARG A 127 -1.12 -6.72 -23.41
CA ARG A 127 -1.27 -5.30 -23.78
C ARG A 127 -2.40 -5.13 -24.81
N ARG A 128 -3.05 -3.96 -24.81
CA ARG A 128 -4.11 -3.60 -25.75
C ARG A 128 -3.54 -2.69 -26.84
N PHE A 129 -4.00 -2.87 -28.08
CA PHE A 129 -3.56 -2.16 -29.27
C PHE A 129 -4.75 -1.65 -30.08
N ALA A 130 -4.52 -0.58 -30.84
CA ALA A 130 -5.50 -0.02 -31.75
C ALA A 130 -5.55 -0.80 -33.08
N THR A 131 -4.44 -1.40 -33.50
CA THR A 131 -4.37 -2.20 -34.72
C THR A 131 -4.00 -3.65 -34.44
N ARG A 132 -4.47 -4.57 -35.29
CA ARG A 132 -4.12 -6.00 -35.22
C ARG A 132 -2.63 -6.24 -35.45
N ALA A 133 -2.02 -5.47 -36.36
CA ALA A 133 -0.61 -5.60 -36.71
C ALA A 133 0.30 -5.33 -35.50
N GLU A 134 0.03 -4.27 -34.73
CA GLU A 134 0.79 -3.96 -33.51
C GLU A 134 0.60 -5.01 -32.40
N ALA A 135 -0.60 -5.57 -32.29
CA ALA A 135 -0.86 -6.66 -31.36
C ALA A 135 -0.05 -7.92 -31.73
N GLU A 136 0.06 -8.22 -33.02
CA GLU A 136 0.81 -9.38 -33.53
C GLU A 136 2.33 -9.19 -33.34
N THR A 137 2.87 -7.99 -33.55
CA THR A 137 4.30 -7.72 -33.31
C THR A 137 4.67 -7.87 -31.83
N PHE A 138 3.82 -7.43 -30.92
CA PHE A 138 4.01 -7.60 -29.47
C PHE A 138 4.03 -9.07 -29.03
N VAL A 139 3.13 -9.91 -29.58
CA VAL A 139 3.15 -11.36 -29.33
C VAL A 139 4.41 -12.00 -29.95
N ALA A 140 4.81 -11.57 -31.15
CA ALA A 140 5.99 -12.08 -31.84
C ALA A 140 7.30 -11.75 -31.10
N GLU A 141 7.40 -10.57 -30.49
CA GLU A 141 8.52 -10.18 -29.62
C GLU A 141 8.62 -11.13 -28.40
N GLY A 142 7.48 -11.57 -27.88
CA GLY A 142 7.43 -12.57 -26.80
C GLY A 142 7.93 -13.94 -27.22
N LYS A 143 7.57 -14.36 -28.43
CA LYS A 143 8.07 -15.61 -29.02
C LYS A 143 9.58 -15.55 -29.26
N LYS A 144 10.13 -14.39 -29.67
CA LYS A 144 11.59 -14.19 -29.78
C LYS A 144 12.29 -14.22 -28.42
N GLY A 145 11.70 -13.59 -27.39
CA GLY A 145 12.21 -13.65 -26.02
C GLY A 145 12.14 -15.07 -25.42
N ALA A 146 11.07 -15.82 -25.68
CA ALA A 146 10.93 -17.22 -25.27
C ALA A 146 11.90 -18.15 -26.03
N ALA A 147 12.14 -17.91 -27.32
CA ALA A 147 13.14 -18.64 -28.10
C ALA A 147 14.57 -18.33 -27.62
N ALA A 148 14.89 -17.07 -27.32
CA ALA A 148 16.18 -16.68 -26.75
C ALA A 148 16.38 -17.24 -25.34
N ALA A 149 15.33 -17.25 -24.51
CA ALA A 149 15.34 -17.89 -23.20
C ALA A 149 15.50 -19.42 -23.31
N ALA A 150 14.84 -20.06 -24.27
CA ALA A 150 15.01 -21.50 -24.52
C ALA A 150 16.41 -21.85 -25.06
N ILE A 151 17.01 -20.99 -25.88
CA ILE A 151 18.41 -21.13 -26.33
C ILE A 151 19.38 -20.92 -25.17
N ALA A 152 19.14 -19.94 -24.28
CA ALA A 152 19.93 -19.73 -23.08
C ALA A 152 19.77 -20.88 -22.06
N GLU A 153 18.56 -21.42 -21.90
CA GLU A 153 18.28 -22.61 -21.09
C GLU A 153 18.99 -23.84 -21.67
N ALA A 154 18.99 -24.02 -23.00
CA ALA A 154 19.72 -25.09 -23.68
C ALA A 154 21.25 -24.93 -23.54
N GLN A 155 21.79 -23.72 -23.62
CA GLN A 155 23.21 -23.43 -23.39
C GLN A 155 23.60 -23.61 -21.91
N HIS A 156 22.72 -23.27 -20.98
CA HIS A 156 22.90 -23.54 -19.55
C HIS A 156 22.76 -25.03 -19.21
N ALA A 157 21.90 -25.77 -19.91
CA ALA A 157 21.76 -27.22 -19.81
C ALA A 157 23.00 -27.94 -20.37
N ASP A 158 23.57 -27.46 -21.48
CA ASP A 158 24.80 -27.99 -22.07
C ASP A 158 26.03 -27.68 -21.19
N LYS A 159 26.05 -26.52 -20.52
CA LYS A 159 27.04 -26.17 -19.49
C LYS A 159 26.85 -27.00 -18.20
N ARG A 160 25.61 -27.33 -17.83
CA ARG A 160 25.28 -28.26 -16.73
C ARG A 160 25.70 -29.69 -17.07
N MET A 161 25.50 -30.15 -18.31
CA MET A 161 25.95 -31.46 -18.79
C MET A 161 27.48 -31.55 -18.87
N LYS A 162 28.18 -30.48 -19.28
CA LYS A 162 29.65 -30.41 -19.23
C LYS A 162 30.21 -30.37 -17.80
N LEU A 163 29.47 -29.84 -16.83
CA LEU A 163 29.84 -29.90 -15.41
C LEU A 163 29.54 -31.25 -14.76
N VAL A 164 28.63 -32.06 -15.32
CA VAL A 164 28.34 -33.43 -14.87
C VAL A 164 29.36 -34.43 -15.45
N ASN A 165 29.92 -34.16 -16.64
CA ASN A 165 30.88 -35.05 -17.30
C ASN A 165 32.36 -34.63 -17.18
N GLY A 166 32.67 -33.59 -16.40
CA GLY A 166 34.01 -33.03 -16.24
C GLY A 166 34.61 -33.29 -14.86
N ALA A 167 35.32 -34.42 -14.75
CA ALA A 167 36.33 -34.78 -13.74
C ALA A 167 35.92 -34.85 -12.25
N ALA A 168 36.09 -36.06 -11.71
CA ALA A 168 36.16 -36.47 -10.31
C ALA A 168 34.84 -36.79 -9.58
N ALA A 169 34.15 -37.83 -10.04
CA ALA A 169 33.38 -38.71 -9.17
C ALA A 169 33.75 -40.18 -9.48
N PRO A 170 33.97 -41.05 -8.47
CA PRO A 170 34.48 -42.40 -8.66
C PRO A 170 33.49 -43.28 -9.43
N ALA A 171 34.03 -44.15 -10.28
CA ALA A 171 33.31 -45.02 -11.19
C ALA A 171 32.31 -45.94 -10.47
N GLY A 172 31.04 -45.93 -10.90
CA GLY A 172 30.09 -46.95 -10.44
C GLY A 172 28.60 -46.78 -10.73
N LEU A 173 28.10 -45.67 -11.27
CA LEU A 173 26.63 -45.42 -11.31
C LEU A 173 26.13 -44.77 -12.60
N ILE A 174 26.48 -45.32 -13.76
CA ILE A 174 25.73 -45.06 -15.00
C ILE A 174 25.40 -46.41 -15.63
N LEU A 175 24.17 -46.89 -15.45
CA LEU A 175 23.62 -48.02 -16.20
C LEU A 175 22.28 -47.62 -16.80
N ASN A 176 22.31 -47.28 -18.09
CA ASN A 176 21.14 -47.16 -18.97
C ASN A 176 20.65 -48.56 -19.40
N ASP A 177 20.51 -49.50 -18.47
CA ASP A 177 20.04 -50.85 -18.80
C ASP A 177 18.90 -51.25 -17.86
N LYS A 178 17.79 -51.70 -18.44
CA LYS A 178 16.61 -52.12 -17.66
C LYS A 178 16.98 -53.36 -16.88
N GLN A 179 16.91 -53.30 -15.54
CA GLN A 179 17.28 -54.41 -14.67
C GLN A 179 16.42 -55.65 -14.98
N LYS A 180 17.09 -56.81 -15.09
CA LYS A 180 16.50 -58.12 -15.37
C LYS A 180 16.69 -59.04 -14.16
N ASP A 181 15.78 -60.00 -13.98
CA ASP A 181 15.91 -61.04 -12.95
C ASP A 181 17.00 -62.07 -13.29
N THR A 182 17.22 -63.06 -12.40
CA THR A 182 18.20 -64.14 -12.58
C THR A 182 17.88 -65.10 -13.72
N GLN A 183 16.73 -64.92 -14.39
CA GLN A 183 16.27 -65.71 -15.53
C GLN A 183 16.21 -64.88 -16.83
N GLY A 184 16.60 -63.60 -16.78
CA GLY A 184 16.72 -62.70 -17.93
C GLY A 184 15.43 -61.95 -18.31
N ASN A 185 14.38 -62.01 -17.50
CA ASN A 185 13.13 -61.29 -17.74
C ASN A 185 13.20 -59.86 -17.17
N VAL A 186 12.62 -58.90 -17.89
CA VAL A 186 12.59 -57.49 -17.47
C VAL A 186 11.41 -57.29 -16.51
N TYR A 187 11.66 -56.68 -15.35
CA TYR A 187 10.60 -56.40 -14.38
C TYR A 187 9.54 -55.46 -14.98
N GLU A 188 8.26 -55.79 -14.76
CA GLU A 188 7.16 -54.90 -15.14
C GLU A 188 7.22 -53.57 -14.36
N PRO A 189 6.83 -52.44 -14.97
CA PRO A 189 6.92 -51.12 -14.33
C PRO A 189 6.23 -51.09 -12.96
N GLY A 190 7.01 -50.87 -11.90
CA GLY A 190 6.53 -50.81 -10.50
C GLY A 190 6.86 -52.05 -9.65
N THR A 191 7.47 -53.09 -10.23
CA THR A 191 7.66 -54.40 -9.57
C THR A 191 9.13 -54.81 -9.42
N GLY A 192 10.05 -53.85 -9.41
CA GLY A 192 11.47 -54.09 -9.16
C GLY A 192 11.80 -54.07 -7.66
N PRO A 193 12.71 -54.92 -7.18
CA PRO A 193 13.16 -54.88 -5.79
C PRO A 193 13.83 -53.53 -5.48
N LEU A 194 13.49 -52.96 -4.32
CA LEU A 194 14.12 -51.74 -3.83
C LEU A 194 15.63 -51.98 -3.65
N PRO A 195 16.48 -51.00 -4.02
CA PRO A 195 17.91 -51.17 -3.87
C PRO A 195 18.27 -51.39 -2.38
N PRO A 196 19.29 -52.21 -2.07
CA PRO A 196 19.73 -52.42 -0.69
C PRO A 196 20.13 -51.08 -0.06
N GLY A 197 19.37 -50.62 0.93
CA GLY A 197 19.59 -49.35 1.62
C GLY A 197 18.56 -48.23 1.37
N ALA A 198 17.47 -48.49 0.63
CA ALA A 198 16.35 -47.55 0.55
C ALA A 198 15.39 -47.72 1.74
N GLU A 199 15.40 -46.78 2.68
CA GLU A 199 14.34 -46.65 3.70
C GLU A 199 13.15 -45.86 3.16
N ASP A 200 11.95 -46.44 3.30
CA ASP A 200 10.65 -45.87 2.96
C ASP A 200 10.29 -44.74 3.95
N GLY A 201 10.44 -43.50 3.49
CA GLY A 201 10.57 -42.32 4.35
C GLY A 201 9.37 -41.38 4.35
N PHE A 202 8.41 -41.68 5.24
CA PHE A 202 7.40 -40.80 5.86
C PHE A 202 6.04 -40.64 5.17
N ASP A 203 5.06 -41.45 5.62
CA ASP A 203 3.70 -40.95 5.79
C ASP A 203 3.72 -39.86 6.88
N PRO A 204 3.32 -38.60 6.58
CA PRO A 204 3.34 -37.51 7.54
C PRO A 204 2.43 -37.75 8.76
N ASN A 205 1.53 -38.74 8.72
CA ASN A 205 0.57 -39.04 9.78
C ASN A 205 1.04 -40.09 10.79
N ILE A 206 2.19 -40.72 10.61
CA ILE A 206 2.66 -41.82 11.45
C ILE A 206 3.96 -41.44 12.14
N LYS A 207 4.11 -41.81 13.42
CA LYS A 207 5.32 -41.70 14.24
C LYS A 207 5.63 -43.05 14.85
N LEU A 208 6.90 -43.36 15.10
CA LEU A 208 7.26 -44.50 15.94
C LEU A 208 7.23 -44.08 17.41
N ASP A 209 6.65 -44.92 18.27
CA ASP A 209 6.76 -44.78 19.72
C ASP A 209 8.14 -45.24 20.22
N ILE A 210 8.42 -44.98 21.51
CA ILE A 210 9.68 -45.38 22.16
C ILE A 210 9.91 -46.90 22.21
N ASN A 211 8.87 -47.69 21.93
CA ASN A 211 8.89 -49.15 21.91
C ASN A 211 8.97 -49.69 20.47
N GLY A 212 9.10 -48.83 19.47
CA GLY A 212 9.21 -49.20 18.05
C GLY A 212 7.88 -49.53 17.37
N ASN A 213 6.73 -49.20 17.97
CA ASN A 213 5.42 -49.40 17.34
C ASN A 213 5.02 -48.18 16.50
N LEU A 214 4.31 -48.44 15.40
CA LEU A 214 3.73 -47.41 14.55
C LEU A 214 2.48 -46.82 15.23
N VAL A 215 2.54 -45.54 15.57
CA VAL A 215 1.45 -44.78 16.21
C VAL A 215 1.08 -43.58 15.35
N HIS A 216 -0.21 -43.28 15.20
CA HIS A 216 -0.63 -42.07 14.51
C HIS A 216 -0.31 -40.80 15.30
N LYS A 217 0.18 -39.75 14.62
CA LYS A 217 0.40 -38.44 15.23
C LYS A 217 -0.93 -37.85 15.67
N THR A 218 -0.97 -37.32 16.89
CA THR A 218 -2.16 -36.67 17.44
C THR A 218 -2.45 -35.34 16.73
N GLU A 219 -3.70 -34.86 16.77
CA GLU A 219 -4.12 -33.57 16.19
C GLU A 219 -3.26 -32.40 16.72
N ALA A 220 -2.92 -32.45 18.02
CA ALA A 220 -2.05 -31.47 18.66
C ALA A 220 -0.65 -31.45 18.02
N GLU A 221 -0.04 -32.62 17.82
CA GLU A 221 1.28 -32.74 17.18
C GLU A 221 1.25 -32.32 15.71
N LYS A 222 0.16 -32.60 14.98
CA LYS A 222 -0.05 -32.14 13.59
C LYS A 222 -0.16 -30.61 13.50
N SER A 223 -0.71 -29.95 14.52
CA SER A 223 -0.85 -28.49 14.58
C SER A 223 0.41 -27.76 15.06
N THR A 224 1.41 -28.47 15.60
CA THR A 224 2.69 -27.86 16.01
C THR A 224 3.49 -27.37 14.79
N ARG A 225 3.23 -26.13 14.36
CA ARG A 225 4.00 -25.50 13.30
C ARG A 225 5.41 -25.23 13.80
N LYS A 226 6.43 -25.75 13.10
CA LYS A 226 7.83 -25.36 13.32
C LYS A 226 7.92 -23.83 13.24
N LYS A 227 8.33 -23.18 14.33
CA LYS A 227 8.69 -21.76 14.33
C LYS A 227 9.88 -21.61 13.39
N VAL A 228 9.68 -20.99 12.24
CA VAL A 228 10.78 -20.61 11.36
C VAL A 228 11.62 -19.59 12.14
N PRO A 229 12.94 -19.79 12.29
CA PRO A 229 13.77 -18.77 12.92
C PRO A 229 13.64 -17.47 12.11
N LYS A 230 13.25 -16.38 12.78
CA LYS A 230 13.37 -15.03 12.18
C LYS A 230 14.82 -14.91 11.67
N PRO A 231 15.06 -14.37 10.47
CA PRO A 231 16.41 -14.12 10.02
C PRO A 231 17.06 -13.18 11.04
N LEU A 232 17.99 -13.71 11.84
CA LEU A 232 18.84 -12.90 12.69
C LEU A 232 19.65 -11.97 11.76
N PRO A 233 19.78 -10.68 12.09
CA PRO A 233 20.57 -9.78 11.28
C PRO A 233 22.01 -10.32 11.18
N PRO A 234 22.68 -10.12 10.02
CA PRO A 234 24.02 -10.63 9.80
C PRO A 234 25.01 -10.22 10.91
N PRO A 235 25.98 -11.08 11.27
CA PRO A 235 26.94 -10.79 12.32
C PRO A 235 27.74 -9.52 12.00
N GLY A 236 27.55 -8.48 12.82
CA GLY A 236 28.21 -7.17 12.68
C GLY A 236 27.27 -5.95 12.65
N MET A 237 25.96 -6.17 12.50
CA MET A 237 24.96 -5.11 12.41
C MET A 237 24.40 -4.73 13.79
N LEU A 238 24.44 -3.45 14.15
CA LEU A 238 23.92 -2.98 15.44
C LEU A 238 22.40 -3.01 15.42
N THR A 239 21.80 -3.84 16.26
CA THR A 239 20.35 -3.89 16.44
C THR A 239 19.92 -2.92 17.53
N ILE A 240 18.97 -2.05 17.20
CA ILE A 240 18.41 -1.05 18.11
C ILE A 240 16.90 -1.15 18.03
N TYR A 241 16.23 -1.13 19.16
CA TYR A 241 14.78 -1.05 19.26
C TYR A 241 14.40 0.36 19.71
N THR A 242 13.39 0.94 19.07
CA THR A 242 12.92 2.30 19.36
C THR A 242 11.41 2.31 19.45
N ASP A 243 10.90 3.08 20.42
CA ASP A 243 9.48 3.20 20.68
C ASP A 243 9.16 4.60 21.19
N GLY A 244 7.98 5.10 20.85
CA GLY A 244 7.45 6.38 21.31
C GLY A 244 6.13 6.17 22.03
N SER A 245 6.01 6.75 23.22
CA SER A 245 4.78 6.65 24.01
C SER A 245 4.26 8.03 24.35
N SER A 246 2.94 8.20 24.33
CA SER A 246 2.27 9.41 24.79
C SER A 246 1.14 9.06 25.75
N LEU A 247 1.16 9.69 26.92
CA LEU A 247 0.09 9.68 27.91
C LEU A 247 -0.84 10.83 27.60
N SER A 248 -2.13 10.52 27.44
CA SER A 248 -3.19 11.51 27.13
C SER A 248 -2.93 12.26 25.81
N ASN A 249 -2.59 11.53 24.73
CA ASN A 249 -2.39 12.11 23.39
C ASN A 249 -3.59 12.97 22.98
N GLY A 250 -3.33 14.15 22.41
CA GLY A 250 -4.38 15.09 21.97
C GLY A 250 -5.01 15.95 23.08
N ALA A 251 -4.76 15.66 24.36
CA ALA A 251 -5.35 16.40 25.48
C ALA A 251 -4.41 17.46 26.09
N ALA A 252 -5.00 18.45 26.76
CA ALA A 252 -4.23 19.41 27.56
C ALA A 252 -3.50 18.69 28.70
N GLY A 253 -2.16 18.79 28.71
CA GLY A 253 -1.31 18.06 29.65
C GLY A 253 -0.79 16.71 29.13
N ALA A 254 -0.91 16.45 27.82
CA ALA A 254 -0.25 15.33 27.15
C ALA A 254 1.24 15.28 27.51
N ARG A 255 1.75 14.08 27.75
CA ARG A 255 3.15 13.82 28.10
C ARG A 255 3.67 12.71 27.23
N ALA A 256 4.70 12.99 26.45
CA ALA A 256 5.30 12.00 25.58
C ALA A 256 6.70 11.62 26.07
N GLY A 257 7.13 10.42 25.71
CA GLY A 257 8.38 9.82 26.13
C GLY A 257 9.00 9.01 25.02
N VAL A 258 10.33 8.96 25.08
CA VAL A 258 11.19 8.40 24.05
C VAL A 258 11.96 7.23 24.65
N GLY A 259 11.82 6.06 24.03
CA GLY A 259 12.50 4.83 24.43
C GLY A 259 13.47 4.35 23.36
N VAL A 260 14.73 4.11 23.74
CA VAL A 260 15.73 3.47 22.87
C VAL A 260 16.42 2.35 23.62
N TYR A 261 16.43 1.15 23.04
CA TYR A 261 16.97 -0.05 23.65
C TYR A 261 18.00 -0.72 22.73
N PHE A 262 19.25 -0.75 23.20
CA PHE A 262 20.39 -1.41 22.56
C PHE A 262 20.61 -2.83 23.07
N GLY A 263 20.16 -3.13 24.28
CA GLY A 263 20.29 -4.47 24.89
C GLY A 263 20.19 -4.46 26.41
N PRO A 264 20.15 -5.63 27.05
CA PRO A 264 20.00 -5.74 28.50
C PRO A 264 21.19 -5.10 29.21
N GLY A 265 20.93 -4.11 30.07
CA GLY A 265 21.97 -3.44 30.86
C GLY A 265 22.95 -2.58 30.04
N ASP A 266 22.64 -2.27 28.77
CA ASP A 266 23.49 -1.40 27.98
C ASP A 266 23.35 0.06 28.46
N SER A 267 24.49 0.70 28.77
CA SER A 267 24.58 2.12 29.17
C SER A 267 24.01 3.10 28.14
N LYS A 268 23.82 2.66 26.88
CA LYS A 268 23.26 3.45 25.78
C LYS A 268 21.73 3.43 25.73
N ASN A 269 21.06 2.65 26.58
CA ASN A 269 19.61 2.65 26.66
C ASN A 269 19.11 4.03 27.12
N VAL A 270 18.08 4.54 26.45
CA VAL A 270 17.52 5.87 26.70
C VAL A 270 16.08 5.74 27.15
N SER A 271 15.76 6.44 28.24
CA SER A 271 14.40 6.74 28.68
C SER A 271 14.36 8.24 29.00
N GLU A 272 13.77 9.02 28.12
CA GLU A 272 13.68 10.48 28.29
C GLU A 272 12.27 11.00 27.96
N ALA A 273 11.93 12.15 28.53
CA ALA A 273 10.72 12.86 28.17
C ALA A 273 10.90 13.53 26.80
N LEU A 274 9.85 13.55 25.98
CA LEU A 274 9.86 14.29 24.73
C LEU A 274 10.00 15.78 25.03
N GLY A 275 10.98 16.44 24.41
CA GLY A 275 11.18 17.89 24.53
C GLY A 275 10.19 18.70 23.68
N GLY A 276 9.99 19.96 24.07
CA GLY A 276 9.17 20.93 23.33
C GLY A 276 7.69 20.94 23.71
N THR A 277 6.92 21.84 23.10
CA THR A 277 5.49 22.02 23.41
C THR A 277 4.56 20.99 22.76
N ARG A 278 5.01 20.34 21.69
CA ARG A 278 4.20 19.37 20.94
C ARG A 278 4.42 17.97 21.49
N GLN A 279 3.55 17.54 22.40
CA GLN A 279 3.61 16.24 23.06
C GLN A 279 2.70 15.23 22.35
N THR A 280 3.15 14.68 21.21
CA THR A 280 2.38 13.70 20.42
C THR A 280 3.12 12.39 20.26
N ASN A 281 2.37 11.30 20.04
CA ASN A 281 2.98 9.98 19.84
C ASN A 281 3.92 9.96 18.64
N GLN A 282 3.47 10.48 17.51
CA GLN A 282 4.23 10.49 16.25
C GLN A 282 5.55 11.23 16.37
N ARG A 283 5.58 12.29 17.17
CA ARG A 283 6.79 13.06 17.42
C ARG A 283 7.74 12.30 18.35
N ALA A 284 7.22 11.57 19.34
CA ALA A 284 8.01 10.69 20.21
C ALA A 284 8.69 9.56 19.41
N GLU A 285 7.95 8.91 18.50
CA GLU A 285 8.47 7.86 17.61
C GLU A 285 9.65 8.36 16.75
N LEU A 286 9.47 9.49 16.06
CA LEU A 286 10.53 10.09 15.25
C LEU A 286 11.75 10.51 16.08
N THR A 287 11.50 11.02 17.30
CA THR A 287 12.58 11.39 18.23
C THR A 287 13.34 10.15 18.71
N ALA A 288 12.66 9.02 18.94
CA ALA A 288 13.31 7.76 19.30
C ALA A 288 14.28 7.28 18.22
N ILE A 289 13.86 7.34 16.95
CA ILE A 289 14.73 7.04 15.80
C ILE A 289 15.93 8.00 15.75
N MET A 290 15.70 9.30 15.94
CA MET A 290 16.77 10.31 15.96
C MET A 290 17.80 10.00 17.05
N ARG A 291 17.35 9.71 18.28
CA ARG A 291 18.20 9.37 19.42
C ARG A 291 18.98 8.09 19.20
N ALA A 292 18.34 7.07 18.63
CA ALA A 292 19.03 5.84 18.24
C ALA A 292 20.19 6.13 17.27
N LEU A 293 19.97 7.00 16.29
CA LEU A 293 21.00 7.36 15.31
C LEU A 293 22.10 8.27 15.87
N ASP A 294 21.79 9.14 16.83
CA ASP A 294 22.77 9.97 17.55
C ASP A 294 23.75 9.11 18.35
N ILE A 295 23.23 8.09 19.03
CA ILE A 295 24.01 7.24 19.93
C ILE A 295 24.72 6.13 19.15
N ALA A 296 24.14 5.67 18.04
CA ALA A 296 24.71 4.60 17.22
C ALA A 296 26.00 5.05 16.52
N PRO A 297 27.11 4.30 16.65
CA PRO A 297 28.38 4.64 16.01
C PRO A 297 28.24 4.77 14.49
N ARG A 298 28.60 5.93 13.92
CA ARG A 298 28.42 6.26 12.50
C ARG A 298 29.13 5.32 11.52
N HIS A 299 30.16 4.62 11.97
CA HIS A 299 31.01 3.74 11.15
C HIS A 299 30.50 2.28 11.06
N ARG A 300 29.26 1.98 11.50
CA ARG A 300 28.66 0.64 11.46
C ARG A 300 27.29 0.66 10.81
N ASP A 301 26.86 -0.50 10.30
CA ASP A 301 25.49 -0.70 9.82
C ASP A 301 24.54 -0.84 11.01
N VAL A 302 23.37 -0.24 10.89
CA VAL A 302 22.37 -0.19 11.97
C VAL A 302 21.04 -0.75 11.48
N THR A 303 20.41 -1.59 12.29
CA THR A 303 19.01 -1.99 12.14
C THR A 303 18.19 -1.35 13.23
N ILE A 304 17.19 -0.57 12.85
CA ILE A 304 16.22 0.01 13.77
C ILE A 304 14.92 -0.79 13.68
N PHE A 305 14.51 -1.35 14.81
CA PHE A 305 13.23 -2.01 14.99
C PHE A 305 12.27 -1.03 15.67
N THR A 306 11.14 -0.76 15.03
CA THR A 306 10.09 0.13 15.53
C THR A 306 8.73 -0.40 15.09
N ASP A 307 7.70 -0.15 15.89
CA ASP A 307 6.32 -0.46 15.53
C ASP A 307 5.59 0.68 14.81
N SER A 308 6.20 1.87 14.76
CA SER A 308 5.67 3.01 14.03
C SER A 308 5.95 2.92 12.53
N ARG A 309 4.95 2.44 11.77
CA ARG A 309 4.98 2.53 10.29
C ARG A 309 5.08 3.96 9.82
N TYR A 310 4.38 4.89 10.48
CA TYR A 310 4.45 6.32 10.19
C TYR A 310 5.90 6.82 10.18
N ALA A 311 6.66 6.51 11.22
CA ALA A 311 8.04 6.97 11.33
C ALA A 311 8.93 6.35 10.24
N ILE A 312 8.76 5.05 9.94
CA ILE A 312 9.47 4.36 8.86
C ILE A 312 9.15 5.02 7.50
N ASP A 313 7.88 5.21 7.18
CA ASP A 313 7.47 5.75 5.88
C ASP A 313 7.91 7.20 5.70
N CYS A 314 7.84 8.01 6.76
CA CYS A 314 8.37 9.37 6.78
C CYS A 314 9.83 9.42 6.32
N VAL A 315 10.68 8.56 6.88
CA VAL A 315 12.14 8.63 6.68
C VAL A 315 12.65 7.79 5.49
N THR A 316 11.79 6.96 4.87
CA THR A 316 12.18 6.09 3.74
C THR A 316 11.48 6.44 2.42
N ASN A 317 10.18 6.73 2.47
CA ASN A 317 9.33 6.87 1.29
C ASN A 317 8.90 8.33 1.10
N TRP A 318 8.24 8.92 2.10
CA TRP A 318 7.56 10.20 1.95
C TRP A 318 8.50 11.39 1.87
N TYR A 319 9.64 11.36 2.58
CA TYR A 319 10.62 12.47 2.52
C TYR A 319 11.09 12.79 1.09
N LYS A 320 11.13 11.80 0.18
CA LYS A 320 11.56 11.99 -1.21
C LYS A 320 10.61 12.93 -1.95
N ASN A 321 9.31 12.73 -1.77
CA ASN A 321 8.29 13.59 -2.35
C ASN A 321 8.23 14.94 -1.64
N TRP A 322 8.32 14.96 -0.31
CA TRP A 322 8.31 16.20 0.46
C TRP A 322 9.51 17.10 0.16
N LYS A 323 10.70 16.53 -0.03
CA LYS A 323 11.90 17.28 -0.42
C LYS A 323 11.72 17.94 -1.80
N ARG A 324 11.01 17.28 -2.73
CA ARG A 324 10.72 17.79 -4.08
C ARG A 324 9.61 18.84 -4.12
N ASN A 325 8.61 18.72 -3.25
CA ASN A 325 7.44 19.62 -3.24
C ASN A 325 7.53 20.76 -2.23
N GLY A 326 8.69 20.95 -1.58
CA GLY A 326 8.90 22.04 -0.61
C GLY A 326 8.31 21.79 0.77
N TRP A 327 8.16 20.52 1.18
CA TRP A 327 7.60 20.08 2.47
C TRP A 327 6.12 20.41 2.66
N VAL A 328 5.35 20.10 1.63
CA VAL A 328 3.89 20.31 1.62
C VAL A 328 3.19 18.95 1.50
N THR A 329 2.14 18.73 2.28
CA THR A 329 1.31 17.53 2.22
C THR A 329 0.38 17.56 1.01
N ALA A 330 -0.26 16.43 0.68
CA ALA A 330 -1.26 16.37 -0.40
C ALA A 330 -2.39 17.40 -0.22
N ASN A 331 -2.75 17.68 1.04
CA ASN A 331 -3.77 18.65 1.44
C ASN A 331 -3.26 20.11 1.42
N LYS A 332 -2.09 20.38 0.82
CA LYS A 332 -1.45 21.69 0.76
C LYS A 332 -1.11 22.31 2.13
N LYS A 333 -1.09 21.50 3.19
CA LYS A 333 -0.64 21.90 4.53
C LYS A 333 0.87 21.68 4.67
N ALA A 334 1.53 22.41 5.55
CA ALA A 334 2.92 22.13 5.89
C ALA A 334 3.06 20.76 6.56
N VAL A 335 4.12 20.01 6.24
CA VAL A 335 4.39 18.72 6.90
C VAL A 335 4.69 18.98 8.38
N GLU A 336 3.88 18.39 9.26
CA GLU A 336 3.87 18.69 10.70
C GLU A 336 5.18 18.44 11.43
N ASN A 337 5.82 17.28 11.20
CA ASN A 337 7.04 16.86 11.89
C ASN A 337 8.29 17.01 10.99
N ARG A 338 8.23 17.99 10.08
CA ARG A 338 9.30 18.27 9.11
C ARG A 338 10.67 18.38 9.79
N ASP A 339 10.72 19.09 10.91
CA ASP A 339 11.93 19.35 11.68
C ASP A 339 12.67 18.05 12.07
N LEU A 340 11.96 17.09 12.66
CA LEU A 340 12.55 15.81 13.05
C LEU A 340 12.90 14.93 11.86
N ILE A 341 12.03 14.90 10.83
CA ILE A 341 12.26 14.08 9.64
C ILE A 341 13.53 14.54 8.91
N GLN A 342 13.75 15.86 8.80
CA GLN A 342 14.96 16.42 8.21
C GLN A 342 16.21 16.00 9.00
N GLU A 343 16.13 16.06 10.33
CA GLU A 343 17.25 15.77 11.23
C GLU A 343 17.62 14.28 11.24
N VAL A 344 16.61 13.39 11.17
CA VAL A 344 16.81 11.94 11.00
C VAL A 344 17.42 11.64 9.64
N ARG A 345 16.91 12.25 8.56
CA ARG A 345 17.47 12.05 7.22
C ARG A 345 18.91 12.52 7.11
N MET A 346 19.26 13.63 7.75
CA MET A 346 20.64 14.13 7.78
C MET A 346 21.60 13.08 8.37
N ARG A 347 21.24 12.45 9.51
CA ARG A 347 22.05 11.37 10.13
C ARG A 347 22.18 10.14 9.25
N ILE A 348 21.10 9.76 8.55
CA ILE A 348 21.11 8.64 7.63
C ILE A 348 22.04 8.95 6.45
N GLU A 349 21.92 10.13 5.84
CA GLU A 349 22.76 10.56 4.71
C GLU A 349 24.24 10.65 5.11
N GLU A 350 24.54 11.13 6.32
CA GLU A 350 25.91 11.19 6.86
C GLU A 350 26.53 9.79 7.00
N ARG A 351 25.73 8.80 7.43
CA ARG A 351 26.15 7.40 7.54
C ARG A 351 26.31 6.74 6.17
N GLU A 352 25.40 7.01 5.23
CA GLU A 352 25.48 6.56 3.84
C GLU A 352 26.75 7.11 3.17
N GLY A 353 27.15 8.35 3.47
CA GLY A 353 28.41 8.96 3.02
C GLY A 353 29.68 8.22 3.49
N LEU A 354 29.59 7.47 4.60
CA LEU A 354 30.66 6.60 5.10
C LEU A 354 30.58 5.16 4.56
N GLY A 355 29.67 4.89 3.62
CA GLY A 355 29.45 3.56 3.06
C GLY A 355 28.74 2.60 4.02
N ARG A 356 27.96 3.13 4.98
CA ARG A 356 27.22 2.34 5.97
C ARG A 356 25.71 2.52 5.78
N GLY A 357 24.96 1.45 6.01
CA GLY A 357 23.51 1.39 5.82
C GLY A 357 22.72 1.61 7.12
N THR A 358 21.57 2.28 6.99
CA THR A 358 20.52 2.28 8.02
C THR A 358 19.34 1.48 7.49
N TYR A 359 18.95 0.44 8.21
CA TYR A 359 17.87 -0.45 7.84
C TYR A 359 16.73 -0.35 8.86
N PHE A 360 15.49 -0.31 8.37
CA PHE A 360 14.31 -0.26 9.23
C PHE A 360 13.55 -1.59 9.14
N VAL A 361 13.15 -2.11 10.29
CA VAL A 361 12.32 -3.31 10.39
C VAL A 361 11.08 -2.96 11.20
N TRP A 362 9.93 -3.05 10.55
CA TRP A 362 8.67 -2.90 11.24
C TRP A 362 8.40 -4.12 12.12
N VAL A 363 8.09 -3.89 13.39
CA VAL A 363 7.59 -4.91 14.31
C VAL A 363 6.17 -4.60 14.70
N LYS A 364 5.41 -5.63 15.05
CA LYS A 364 4.05 -5.41 15.55
C LYS A 364 4.13 -5.01 17.02
N GLY A 365 3.56 -3.85 17.36
CA GLY A 365 3.42 -3.38 18.74
C GLY A 365 2.74 -4.44 19.62
N HIS A 366 3.17 -4.53 20.88
CA HIS A 366 2.67 -5.46 21.90
C HIS A 366 2.66 -6.96 21.53
N ASN A 367 3.42 -7.40 20.52
CA ASN A 367 3.40 -8.78 20.03
C ASN A 367 4.47 -9.70 20.68
N GLY A 368 4.95 -9.36 21.88
CA GLY A 368 5.88 -10.19 22.66
C GLY A 368 7.34 -10.20 22.17
N ASP A 369 7.75 -9.29 21.29
CA ASP A 369 9.17 -9.11 20.97
C ASP A 369 9.87 -8.42 22.15
N ARG A 370 10.81 -9.12 22.79
CA ARG A 370 11.45 -8.65 24.01
C ARG A 370 12.14 -7.29 23.83
N GLY A 371 12.73 -7.03 22.67
CA GLY A 371 13.38 -5.75 22.40
C GLY A 371 12.38 -4.60 22.33
N ASN A 372 11.24 -4.80 21.67
CA ASN A 372 10.19 -3.79 21.57
C ASN A 372 9.50 -3.54 22.92
N MET A 373 9.27 -4.59 23.71
CA MET A 373 8.69 -4.44 25.05
C MET A 373 9.59 -3.64 26.00
N GLU A 374 10.91 -3.79 25.89
CA GLU A 374 11.85 -2.96 26.67
C GLU A 374 11.90 -1.52 26.15
N ALA A 375 11.83 -1.30 24.83
CA ALA A 375 11.75 0.05 24.26
C ALA A 375 10.46 0.77 24.70
N ASP A 376 9.31 0.11 24.63
CA ASP A 376 8.01 0.61 25.12
C ASP A 376 8.05 0.93 26.62
N ARG A 377 8.63 0.03 27.43
CA ARG A 377 8.85 0.28 28.86
C ARG A 377 9.66 1.57 29.09
N LEU A 378 10.76 1.76 28.36
CA LEU A 378 11.60 2.96 28.46
C LEU A 378 10.86 4.21 27.99
N ALA A 379 10.05 4.13 26.93
CA ALA A 379 9.25 5.24 26.42
C ALA A 379 8.19 5.68 27.44
N VAL A 380 7.46 4.73 28.03
CA VAL A 380 6.46 4.99 29.08
C VAL A 380 7.11 5.60 30.33
N GLU A 381 8.28 5.09 30.74
CA GLU A 381 9.05 5.68 31.84
C GLU A 381 9.46 7.13 31.52
N GLY A 382 9.91 7.40 30.30
CA GLY A 382 10.25 8.73 29.81
C GLY A 382 9.06 9.70 29.86
N ALA A 383 7.88 9.25 29.43
CA ALA A 383 6.65 10.04 29.45
C ALA A 383 6.25 10.42 30.89
N ARG A 384 6.49 9.52 31.84
CA ARG A 384 6.25 9.75 33.28
C ARG A 384 7.27 10.68 33.94
N LEU A 385 8.42 10.93 33.31
CA LEU A 385 9.42 11.91 33.78
C LEU A 385 9.10 13.33 33.31
N GLY A 386 8.51 13.50 32.12
CA GLY A 386 8.24 14.82 31.55
C GLY A 386 7.20 15.57 32.36
N ARG A 387 7.50 16.71 32.98
CA ARG A 387 6.46 17.51 33.66
C ARG A 387 5.47 17.96 32.58
N GLY A 388 4.19 17.64 32.73
CA GLY A 388 3.17 18.09 31.77
C GLY A 388 3.32 19.59 31.52
N LEU A 389 3.24 20.01 30.26
CA LEU A 389 3.50 21.40 29.86
C LEU A 389 2.71 22.36 30.73
N THR A 390 3.41 23.29 31.38
CA THR A 390 2.74 24.37 32.09
C THR A 390 2.34 25.45 31.10
N ALA A 391 1.31 26.25 31.42
CA ALA A 391 0.90 27.38 30.58
C ALA A 391 2.05 28.39 30.33
N GLN A 392 3.05 28.42 31.21
CA GLN A 392 4.26 29.26 31.07
C GLN A 392 5.23 28.74 30.01
N ASP A 393 5.33 27.42 29.83
CA ASP A 393 6.20 26.80 28.81
C ASP A 393 5.67 27.06 27.39
N VAL A 394 4.34 27.01 27.23
CA VAL A 394 3.64 27.35 25.97
C VAL A 394 3.81 28.84 25.61
N ALA A 395 3.87 29.72 26.61
CA ALA A 395 4.05 31.15 26.40
C ALA A 395 5.49 31.51 25.98
N ARG A 396 6.50 30.75 26.43
CA ARG A 396 7.92 31.01 26.14
C ARG A 396 8.28 30.71 24.69
N GLU A 397 7.73 29.65 24.11
CA GLU A 397 8.02 29.27 22.72
C GLU A 397 7.35 30.21 21.69
N ARG A 398 6.25 30.88 22.07
CA ARG A 398 5.61 31.93 21.24
C ARG A 398 6.46 33.19 21.04
N VAL A 399 7.48 33.41 21.86
CA VAL A 399 8.34 34.60 21.77
C VAL A 399 9.50 34.39 20.80
N ASP A 400 9.94 33.14 20.59
CA ASP A 400 11.09 32.81 19.72
C ASP A 400 10.68 32.35 18.30
N GLY A 401 9.38 32.13 18.05
CA GLY A 401 8.82 31.82 16.74
C GLY A 401 8.35 33.07 16.01
N THR A 402 8.97 33.40 14.88
CA THR A 402 8.59 34.48 13.95
C THR A 402 7.07 34.55 13.77
N GLY A 403 6.49 35.70 14.10
CA GLY A 403 5.05 35.93 14.05
C GLY A 403 4.47 35.77 12.64
N ALA A 404 3.43 34.97 12.54
CA ALA A 404 2.24 35.20 11.71
C ALA A 404 1.15 34.19 12.09
N ASP A 405 0.04 34.74 12.59
CA ASP A 405 -1.34 34.24 12.57
C ASP A 405 -1.66 32.80 13.02
N ALA A 406 -2.25 32.71 14.22
CA ALA A 406 -3.30 31.74 14.51
C ALA A 406 -4.19 32.21 15.68
N ALA A 407 -5.26 32.92 15.36
CA ALA A 407 -6.41 33.11 16.24
C ALA A 407 -7.61 32.38 15.62
N ALA A 408 -7.90 31.18 16.11
CA ALA A 408 -9.22 30.54 16.20
C ALA A 408 -9.03 29.05 16.47
N VAL A 409 -9.19 28.64 17.74
CA VAL A 409 -9.45 27.25 18.12
C VAL A 409 -10.81 27.28 18.80
N SER A 410 -11.82 26.72 18.14
CA SER A 410 -13.08 26.33 18.74
C SER A 410 -13.25 24.83 18.51
N ASN A 411 -13.56 24.14 19.60
CA ASN A 411 -13.82 22.71 19.77
C ASN A 411 -14.56 22.06 18.60
N GLU A 412 -14.11 20.87 18.21
CA GLU A 412 -14.94 19.76 17.74
C GLU A 412 -14.10 18.48 17.92
N GLU A 413 -14.45 17.70 18.95
CA GLU A 413 -13.96 16.34 19.20
C GLU A 413 -14.81 15.35 18.40
N ASP A 414 -14.21 14.21 18.03
CA ASP A 414 -14.81 12.97 17.48
C ASP A 414 -14.95 12.79 15.95
N GLU A 415 -13.98 13.23 15.11
CA GLU A 415 -13.92 12.86 13.67
C GLU A 415 -12.51 12.45 13.14
N GLU A 416 -11.49 12.24 13.98
CA GLU A 416 -10.10 12.10 13.50
C GLU A 416 -9.70 10.69 12.98
N GLU A 417 -10.45 9.61 13.24
CA GLU A 417 -10.11 8.27 12.70
C GLU A 417 -10.56 8.06 11.24
N ASP A 418 -11.56 8.80 10.76
CA ASP A 418 -12.08 8.66 9.39
C ASP A 418 -11.31 9.53 8.37
N GLU A 419 -10.76 10.67 8.81
CA GLU A 419 -9.95 11.55 7.96
C GLU A 419 -8.60 10.90 7.56
N GLU A 420 -7.99 10.08 8.43
CA GLU A 420 -6.75 9.37 8.12
C GLU A 420 -6.94 8.28 7.05
N ALA A 421 -8.07 7.56 7.09
CA ALA A 421 -8.40 6.54 6.10
C ALA A 421 -8.69 7.16 4.72
N GLU A 422 -9.35 8.31 4.70
CA GLU A 422 -9.64 9.04 3.46
C GLU A 422 -8.37 9.72 2.90
N ALA A 423 -7.52 10.28 3.76
CA ALA A 423 -6.22 10.81 3.36
C ALA A 423 -5.29 9.73 2.78
N PHE A 424 -5.34 8.50 3.31
CA PHE A 424 -4.57 7.36 2.79
C PHE A 424 -5.08 6.93 1.41
N ARG A 425 -6.40 6.83 1.22
CA ARG A 425 -7.01 6.46 -0.07
C ARG A 425 -6.72 7.51 -1.15
N VAL A 426 -6.82 8.79 -0.81
CA VAL A 426 -6.56 9.91 -1.73
C VAL A 426 -5.07 10.01 -2.10
N MET A 427 -4.15 9.71 -1.17
CA MET A 427 -2.73 9.65 -1.49
C MET A 427 -2.37 8.44 -2.36
N GLU A 428 -3.00 7.29 -2.13
CA GLU A 428 -2.78 6.09 -2.96
C GLU A 428 -3.29 6.29 -4.39
N GLU A 429 -4.47 6.92 -4.56
CA GLU A 429 -5.00 7.32 -5.88
C GLU A 429 -4.12 8.37 -6.57
N ALA A 430 -3.59 9.35 -5.83
CA ALA A 430 -2.69 10.37 -6.39
C ALA A 430 -1.33 9.77 -6.83
N MET A 431 -0.81 8.78 -6.09
CA MET A 431 0.41 8.07 -6.48
C MET A 431 0.20 7.18 -7.72
N VAL A 432 -0.97 6.56 -7.86
CA VAL A 432 -1.32 5.80 -9.07
C VAL A 432 -1.42 6.76 -10.27
N ALA A 433 -2.07 7.91 -10.10
CA ALA A 433 -2.20 8.91 -11.16
C ALA A 433 -0.85 9.54 -11.57
N GLU A 434 0.07 9.82 -10.63
CA GLU A 434 1.41 10.34 -10.96
C GLU A 434 2.27 9.28 -11.69
N LYS A 435 2.04 7.99 -11.40
CA LYS A 435 2.71 6.87 -12.07
C LYS A 435 2.22 6.68 -13.51
N GLU A 436 0.92 6.85 -13.75
CA GLU A 436 0.32 6.85 -15.09
C GLU A 436 0.80 8.06 -15.91
N ASN A 437 0.88 9.24 -15.29
CA ASN A 437 1.38 10.46 -15.97
C ASN A 437 2.90 10.39 -16.29
N MET A 438 3.68 9.67 -15.48
CA MET A 438 5.09 9.38 -15.77
C MET A 438 5.29 8.36 -16.89
N GLU A 439 4.37 7.42 -17.07
CA GLU A 439 4.38 6.50 -18.22
C GLU A 439 4.00 7.23 -19.52
N GLU A 440 3.00 8.12 -19.50
CA GLU A 440 2.63 8.96 -20.66
C GLU A 440 3.77 9.92 -21.10
N ASN A 441 4.51 10.51 -20.14
CA ASN A 441 5.64 11.39 -20.48
C ASN A 441 6.87 10.62 -21.02
N ARG A 442 7.01 9.33 -20.71
CA ARG A 442 8.04 8.47 -21.30
C ARG A 442 7.74 8.14 -22.76
N ASP A 443 6.47 7.96 -23.09
CA ASP A 443 6.02 7.70 -24.46
C ASP A 443 6.11 8.98 -25.33
N GLY A 444 5.87 10.16 -24.76
CA GLY A 444 6.08 11.45 -25.44
C GLY A 444 7.55 11.78 -25.76
N ALA A 445 8.48 11.39 -24.89
CA ALA A 445 9.92 11.58 -25.12
C ALA A 445 10.50 10.63 -26.19
N GLY A 446 9.85 9.48 -26.43
CA GLY A 446 10.20 8.56 -27.52
C GLY A 446 9.86 9.14 -28.89
N LEU A 447 8.67 9.73 -29.04
CA LEU A 447 8.19 10.36 -30.28
C LEU A 447 9.01 11.59 -30.71
N ALA A 448 9.61 12.32 -29.78
CA ALA A 448 10.46 13.47 -30.10
C ALA A 448 11.85 13.10 -30.64
N ARG A 449 12.31 11.85 -30.44
CA ARG A 449 13.59 11.34 -31.00
C ARG A 449 13.47 10.81 -32.43
N GLU A 450 12.26 10.51 -32.89
CA GLU A 450 12.00 9.96 -34.23
C GLU A 450 11.69 11.04 -35.28
N LEU A 451 11.60 12.31 -34.86
CA LEU A 451 11.42 13.48 -35.75
C LEU A 451 12.72 14.30 -35.97
N LYS A 452 13.86 13.81 -35.46
CA LYS A 452 15.20 14.41 -35.66
C LYS A 452 16.24 13.42 -36.21
N SER A 453 15.80 12.23 -36.60
CA SER A 453 16.52 11.27 -37.45
C SER A 453 15.82 11.22 -38.80
#